data_AF-A0A7K0EEI0-F1
#
_entry.id   AF-A0A7K0EEI0-F1
#
_cell.length_a   1.000
_cell.length_b   1.000
_cell.length_c   1.000
_cell.angle_alpha   90.00
_cell.angle_beta   90.00
_cell.angle_gamma   90.00
#
_symmetry.space_group_name_H-M   'P 1'
#
loop_
_entity.id
_entity.type
_entity.pdbx_description
1 polymer ?
#
loop_
_entity_poly.entity_id
_entity_poly.type
_entity_poly.pdbx_seq_one_letter_code
_entity_poly.pdbx_strand_id
1 'polypeptide(L)'
;MLTAKTAQPSRIERLQLGDDEYLAKLFNMAELHLRLQNLITRQQKLGDYYRWQFLLPGLFDVEGTLTAEVSAPIPEVSNDPFLVRIYTLLDQHLDDSSIGVYWLADQLAMDRKTLYRKIQSMIQLAPGDFIRRYRIRKAAELLQAGHNVAETADLAGFSKPSHFTTVLSRFTSKPQPNL
;
A
#
# COMPACT_ATOMS: atom_id res chain seq x y z
N MET A 1 41.77 7.49 14.98
CA MET A 1 41.11 7.25 13.69
C MET A 1 39.96 8.23 13.53
N LEU A 2 40.08 9.18 12.60
CA LEU A 2 39.03 10.12 12.18
C LEU A 2 39.34 10.51 10.72
N THR A 3 38.68 9.88 9.76
CA THR A 3 38.92 10.08 8.31
C THR A 3 38.16 11.32 7.82
N ALA A 4 38.71 12.50 8.14
CA ALA A 4 38.22 13.82 7.68
C ALA A 4 39.35 14.63 7.02
N LYS A 5 40.15 14.01 6.14
CA LYS A 5 41.24 14.68 5.43
C LYS A 5 41.45 14.06 4.06
N THR A 6 40.86 14.69 3.02
CA THR A 6 41.43 14.80 1.64
C THR A 6 40.43 15.48 0.68
N ALA A 7 40.26 16.80 0.75
CA ALA A 7 39.57 17.56 -0.33
C ALA A 7 39.84 19.08 -0.37
N GLN A 8 40.71 19.62 0.49
CA GLN A 8 40.84 21.07 0.68
C GLN A 8 42.01 21.75 -0.05
N PRO A 9 43.22 21.15 -0.20
CA PRO A 9 44.36 21.91 -0.76
C PRO A 9 44.21 22.28 -2.24
N SER A 10 43.54 21.44 -3.06
CA SER A 10 43.42 21.67 -4.52
C SER A 10 42.36 22.69 -4.92
N ARG A 11 41.53 23.13 -3.98
CA ARG A 11 40.40 24.04 -4.28
C ARG A 11 40.83 25.52 -4.23
N ILE A 12 41.71 25.85 -3.30
CA ILE A 12 42.23 27.22 -3.14
C ILE A 12 43.17 27.59 -4.30
N GLU A 13 44.02 26.65 -4.73
CA GLU A 13 44.98 26.87 -5.83
C GLU A 13 44.28 27.13 -7.18
N ARG A 14 43.10 26.52 -7.40
CA ARG A 14 42.31 26.70 -8.64
C ARG A 14 41.49 27.99 -8.66
N LEU A 15 41.01 28.43 -7.49
CA LEU A 15 40.34 29.74 -7.33
C LEU A 15 41.32 30.90 -7.54
N GLN A 16 42.59 30.70 -7.19
CA GLN A 16 43.66 31.68 -7.42
C GLN A 16 44.02 31.86 -8.90
N LEU A 17 43.67 30.90 -9.77
CA LEU A 17 43.91 30.98 -11.21
C LEU A 17 42.85 31.80 -11.99
N GLY A 18 41.83 32.35 -11.31
CA GLY A 18 40.80 33.19 -11.93
C GLY A 18 39.72 32.42 -12.70
N ASP A 19 39.62 31.10 -12.51
CA ASP A 19 38.51 30.29 -13.01
C ASP A 19 37.24 30.59 -12.17
N ASP A 20 36.51 31.64 -12.54
CA ASP A 20 35.21 31.99 -11.93
C ASP A 20 34.13 30.92 -12.19
N GLU A 21 34.38 29.98 -13.12
CA GLU A 21 33.39 29.04 -13.63
C GLU A 21 33.52 27.62 -13.05
N TYR A 22 34.25 27.45 -11.95
CA TYR A 22 34.25 26.22 -11.16
C TYR A 22 33.37 26.33 -9.91
N LEU A 23 32.11 26.76 -10.11
CA LEU A 23 31.02 26.18 -9.33
C LEU A 23 30.91 24.70 -9.72
N ALA A 24 31.85 23.91 -9.19
CA ALA A 24 31.92 22.47 -9.35
C ALA A 24 30.51 21.89 -9.25
N LYS A 25 30.01 21.44 -10.40
CA LYS A 25 28.79 20.67 -10.63
C LYS A 25 28.26 20.09 -9.31
N LEU A 26 27.29 20.79 -8.71
CA LEU A 26 26.85 20.68 -7.30
C LEU A 26 26.20 19.34 -6.89
N PHE A 27 26.42 18.24 -7.60
CA PHE A 27 25.83 16.94 -7.27
C PHE A 27 26.85 15.82 -7.49
N ASN A 28 27.19 15.11 -6.41
CA ASN A 28 27.87 13.83 -6.53
C ASN A 28 26.90 12.84 -7.19
N MET A 29 27.16 12.51 -8.47
CA MET A 29 26.27 11.63 -9.25
C MET A 29 26.11 10.24 -8.63
N ALA A 30 27.16 9.72 -7.96
CA ALA A 30 27.07 8.44 -7.26
C ALA A 30 26.16 8.54 -6.03
N GLU A 31 26.25 9.64 -5.29
CA GLU A 31 25.36 9.91 -4.16
C GLU A 31 23.90 10.08 -4.59
N LEU A 32 23.65 10.83 -5.68
CA LEU A 32 22.31 10.98 -6.24
C LEU A 32 21.73 9.64 -6.69
N HIS A 33 22.53 8.82 -7.38
CA HIS A 33 22.12 7.49 -7.81
C HIS A 33 21.75 6.60 -6.62
N LEU A 34 22.55 6.60 -5.56
CA LEU A 34 22.28 5.85 -4.34
C LEU A 34 21.01 6.34 -3.62
N ARG A 35 20.81 7.66 -3.53
CA ARG A 35 19.59 8.25 -2.95
C ARG A 35 18.35 7.85 -3.75
N LEU A 36 18.44 7.84 -5.08
CA LEU A 36 17.34 7.46 -5.96
C LEU A 36 17.00 5.98 -5.84
N GLN A 37 18.01 5.10 -5.81
CA GLN A 37 17.82 3.67 -5.53
C GLN A 37 17.14 3.46 -4.17
N ASN A 38 17.64 4.13 -3.12
CA ASN A 38 17.04 4.04 -1.78
C ASN A 38 15.58 4.51 -1.76
N LEU A 39 15.24 5.57 -2.50
CA LEU A 39 13.87 6.07 -2.61
C LEU A 39 12.96 5.03 -3.27
N ILE A 40 13.39 4.45 -4.40
CA ILE A 40 12.65 3.41 -5.13
C ILE A 40 12.45 2.18 -4.25
N THR A 41 13.52 1.68 -3.61
CA THR A 41 13.43 0.51 -2.72
C THR A 41 12.50 0.76 -1.54
N ARG A 42 12.52 1.96 -0.94
CA ARG A 42 11.57 2.32 0.13
C ARG A 42 10.13 2.32 -0.39
N GLN A 43 9.89 2.87 -1.58
CA GLN A 43 8.56 2.90 -2.17
C GLN A 43 8.05 1.50 -2.52
N GLN A 44 8.91 0.63 -3.05
CA GLN A 44 8.60 -0.78 -3.31
C GLN A 44 8.24 -1.51 -2.02
N LYS A 45 9.07 -1.38 -0.97
CA LYS A 45 8.80 -2.01 0.34
C LYS A 45 7.47 -1.56 0.93
N LEU A 46 7.10 -0.29 0.79
CA LEU A 46 5.81 0.23 1.26
C LEU A 46 4.64 -0.35 0.46
N GLY A 47 4.79 -0.44 -0.87
CA GLY A 47 3.80 -1.09 -1.73
C GLY A 47 3.62 -2.57 -1.43
N ASP A 48 4.73 -3.29 -1.27
CA ASP A 48 4.72 -4.70 -0.88
C ASP A 48 4.07 -4.86 0.48
N TYR A 49 4.40 -4.01 1.45
CA TYR A 49 3.79 -4.02 2.78
C TYR A 49 2.27 -3.89 2.74
N TYR A 50 1.72 -2.91 2.02
CA TYR A 50 0.26 -2.79 1.90
C TYR A 50 -0.34 -3.96 1.12
N ARG A 51 0.35 -4.46 0.09
CA ARG A 51 -0.07 -5.69 -0.59
C ARG A 51 -0.12 -6.87 0.36
N TRP A 52 0.87 -7.04 1.23
CA TRP A 52 0.94 -8.07 2.27
C TRP A 52 -0.13 -7.89 3.33
N GLN A 53 -0.42 -6.66 3.77
CA GLN A 53 -1.51 -6.35 4.71
C GLN A 53 -2.88 -6.79 4.18
N PHE A 54 -3.08 -6.70 2.87
CA PHE A 54 -4.32 -7.10 2.20
C PHE A 54 -4.27 -8.50 1.59
N LEU A 55 -3.12 -9.18 1.66
CA LEU A 55 -3.03 -10.59 1.35
C LEU A 55 -3.47 -11.33 2.62
N LEU A 56 -4.37 -12.29 2.45
CA LEU A 56 -4.84 -13.17 3.52
C LEU A 56 -4.28 -14.58 3.31
N PRO A 57 -2.94 -14.76 3.27
CA PRO A 57 -2.37 -16.07 3.04
C PRO A 57 -2.69 -16.96 4.25
N GLY A 58 -3.35 -18.09 4.01
CA GLY A 58 -3.57 -19.13 5.01
C GLY A 58 -4.93 -19.12 5.70
N LEU A 59 -5.86 -18.22 5.36
CA LEU A 59 -7.15 -18.11 6.05
C LEU A 59 -8.01 -19.39 5.99
N PHE A 60 -7.76 -20.25 5.00
CA PHE A 60 -8.40 -21.54 4.84
C PHE A 60 -7.34 -22.60 4.56
N ASP A 61 -7.38 -23.70 5.30
CA ASP A 61 -6.60 -24.90 5.01
C ASP A 61 -7.18 -25.64 3.79
N VAL A 62 -6.43 -26.63 3.30
CA VAL A 62 -6.78 -27.50 2.15
C VAL A 62 -8.15 -28.19 2.31
N GLU A 63 -8.68 -28.24 3.54
CA GLU A 63 -10.00 -28.81 3.87
C GLU A 63 -11.11 -27.76 4.12
N GLY A 64 -10.85 -26.46 3.90
CA GLY A 64 -11.85 -25.40 4.07
C GLY A 64 -12.08 -24.93 5.51
N THR A 65 -11.23 -25.36 6.44
CA THR A 65 -11.26 -24.95 7.85
C THR A 65 -10.53 -23.61 8.03
N LEU A 66 -11.16 -22.68 8.76
CA LEU A 66 -10.62 -21.36 9.10
C LEU A 66 -9.41 -21.52 10.02
N THR A 67 -8.24 -21.03 9.63
CA THR A 67 -7.09 -20.97 10.55
C THR A 67 -7.13 -19.68 11.37
N ALA A 68 -6.67 -19.79 12.62
CA ALA A 68 -6.95 -18.86 13.69
C ALA A 68 -6.12 -17.56 13.70
N GLU A 69 -5.33 -17.26 12.68
CA GLU A 69 -4.41 -16.11 12.74
C GLU A 69 -4.55 -15.18 11.55
N VAL A 70 -5.61 -14.34 11.56
CA VAL A 70 -5.54 -13.01 10.94
C VAL A 70 -4.82 -12.09 11.92
N SER A 71 -3.60 -12.48 12.31
CA SER A 71 -2.73 -11.68 13.18
C SER A 71 -1.75 -10.88 12.32
N ALA A 72 -2.29 -10.19 11.33
CA ALA A 72 -1.73 -8.89 10.99
C ALA A 72 -2.73 -7.90 11.59
N PRO A 73 -2.47 -7.37 12.79
CA PRO A 73 -3.18 -6.19 13.26
C PRO A 73 -3.17 -5.19 12.11
N ILE A 74 -4.22 -4.38 11.94
CA ILE A 74 -4.02 -3.08 11.30
C ILE A 74 -2.90 -2.47 12.15
N PRO A 75 -1.65 -2.42 11.66
CA PRO A 75 -0.60 -1.83 12.46
C PRO A 75 -1.08 -0.42 12.65
N GLU A 76 -1.15 0.00 13.93
CA GLU A 76 -1.57 1.32 14.38
C GLU A 76 -1.47 2.27 13.21
N VAL A 77 -2.65 2.51 12.63
CA VAL A 77 -2.96 3.59 11.73
C VAL A 77 -1.69 4.19 11.14
N SER A 78 -1.40 3.94 9.86
CA SER A 78 -0.60 4.89 9.10
C SER A 78 -1.05 6.28 9.56
N ASN A 79 -0.20 7.01 10.31
CA ASN A 79 -0.56 8.28 10.94
C ASN A 79 -0.93 9.34 9.89
N ASP A 80 -0.89 8.97 8.60
CA ASP A 80 -1.46 9.69 7.50
C ASP A 80 -2.99 9.87 7.67
N PRO A 81 -3.46 11.10 7.91
CA PRO A 81 -4.87 11.39 8.12
C PRO A 81 -5.77 11.02 6.93
N PHE A 82 -5.20 10.92 5.72
CA PHE A 82 -5.95 10.54 4.53
C PHE A 82 -6.35 9.06 4.56
N LEU A 83 -5.44 8.18 4.98
CA LEU A 83 -5.74 6.75 5.08
C LEU A 83 -6.73 6.48 6.21
N VAL A 84 -6.59 7.16 7.35
CA VAL A 84 -7.57 7.11 8.44
C VAL A 84 -8.96 7.42 7.93
N ARG A 85 -9.11 8.56 7.24
CA ARG A 85 -10.39 8.99 6.72
C ARG A 85 -10.99 7.99 5.73
N ILE A 86 -10.17 7.41 4.85
CA ILE A 86 -10.63 6.37 3.93
C ILE A 86 -11.11 5.13 4.69
N TYR A 87 -10.34 4.64 5.66
CA TYR A 87 -10.74 3.46 6.43
C TYR A 87 -12.03 3.71 7.20
N THR A 88 -12.18 4.87 7.84
CA THR A 88 -13.43 5.26 8.52
C THR A 88 -14.62 5.27 7.57
N LEU A 89 -14.48 5.86 6.37
CA LEU A 89 -15.55 5.88 5.38
C LEU A 89 -15.92 4.46 4.90
N LEU A 90 -14.93 3.59 4.71
CA LEU A 90 -15.17 2.21 4.29
C LEU A 90 -15.77 1.35 5.41
N ASP A 91 -15.38 1.56 6.67
CA ASP A 91 -15.97 0.88 7.83
C ASP A 91 -17.45 1.27 8.02
N GLN A 92 -17.78 2.56 7.86
CA GLN A 92 -19.15 3.08 8.04
C GLN A 92 -20.13 2.62 6.96
N HIS A 93 -19.62 2.24 5.79
CA HIS A 93 -20.42 1.87 4.61
C HIS A 93 -19.97 0.52 4.03
N LEU A 94 -19.52 -0.39 4.90
CA LEU A 94 -18.92 -1.65 4.48
C LEU A 94 -19.93 -2.55 3.74
N ASP A 95 -21.15 -2.60 4.25
CA ASP A 95 -22.29 -3.41 3.80
C ASP A 95 -22.98 -2.84 2.53
N ASP A 96 -22.72 -1.57 2.20
CA ASP A 96 -23.33 -0.94 1.03
C ASP A 96 -22.63 -1.37 -0.26
N SER A 97 -23.20 -2.31 -0.99
CA SER A 97 -22.63 -2.79 -2.26
C SER A 97 -22.49 -1.74 -3.37
N SER A 98 -23.12 -0.56 -3.24
CA SER A 98 -23.03 0.54 -4.19
C SER A 98 -21.75 1.37 -4.08
N ILE A 99 -21.04 1.31 -2.93
CA ILE A 99 -19.83 2.10 -2.76
C ILE A 99 -18.72 1.63 -3.71
N GLY A 100 -18.04 2.60 -4.30
CA GLY A 100 -16.98 2.37 -5.27
C GLY A 100 -16.10 3.60 -5.42
N VAL A 101 -15.24 3.59 -6.43
CA VAL A 101 -14.23 4.65 -6.62
C VAL A 101 -14.87 6.04 -6.80
N TYR A 102 -16.02 6.11 -7.48
CA TYR A 102 -16.75 7.36 -7.67
C TYR A 102 -17.27 7.94 -6.35
N TRP A 103 -17.95 7.10 -5.56
CA TRP A 103 -18.47 7.49 -4.25
C TRP A 103 -17.33 7.93 -3.31
N LEU A 104 -16.23 7.17 -3.28
CA LEU A 104 -15.10 7.52 -2.43
C LEU A 104 -14.44 8.85 -2.83
N ALA A 105 -14.38 9.14 -4.14
CA ALA A 105 -13.87 10.41 -4.64
C ALA A 105 -14.76 11.59 -4.22
N ASP A 106 -16.07 11.41 -4.30
CA ASP A 106 -17.07 12.39 -3.85
C ASP A 106 -16.97 12.68 -2.35
N GLN A 107 -16.94 11.64 -1.51
CA GLN A 107 -16.83 11.77 -0.04
C GLN A 107 -15.52 12.43 0.42
N LEU A 108 -14.47 12.34 -0.40
CA LEU A 108 -13.17 12.97 -0.13
C LEU A 108 -13.03 14.35 -0.80
N ALA A 109 -14.06 14.83 -1.50
CA ALA A 109 -14.04 16.06 -2.28
C ALA A 109 -12.86 16.11 -3.27
N MET A 110 -12.64 15.01 -3.99
CA MET A 110 -11.56 14.86 -4.97
C MET A 110 -12.09 14.42 -6.33
N ASP A 111 -11.46 14.90 -7.41
CA ASP A 111 -11.64 14.23 -8.69
C ASP A 111 -11.01 12.83 -8.67
N ARG A 112 -11.59 11.92 -9.46
CA ARG A 112 -11.17 10.51 -9.55
C ARG A 112 -9.71 10.33 -9.93
N LYS A 113 -9.16 11.16 -10.82
CA LYS A 113 -7.75 11.05 -11.22
C LYS A 113 -6.83 11.39 -10.05
N THR A 114 -7.21 12.37 -9.24
CA THR A 114 -6.46 12.78 -8.05
C THR A 114 -6.53 11.68 -6.99
N LEU A 115 -7.71 11.13 -6.72
CA LEU A 115 -7.88 10.00 -5.81
C LEU A 115 -7.02 8.80 -6.25
N TYR A 116 -7.09 8.46 -7.55
CA TYR A 116 -6.33 7.35 -8.12
C TYR A 116 -4.83 7.53 -7.89
N ARG A 117 -4.28 8.69 -8.30
CA ARG A 117 -2.84 8.97 -8.14
C ARG A 117 -2.41 8.92 -6.68
N LYS A 118 -3.25 9.44 -5.77
CA LYS A 118 -2.95 9.45 -4.34
C LYS A 118 -2.94 8.05 -3.75
N ILE A 119 -3.99 7.25 -3.96
CA ILE A 119 -4.04 5.86 -3.50
C ILE A 119 -2.90 5.04 -4.13
N GLN A 120 -2.67 5.17 -5.45
CA GLN A 120 -1.59 4.46 -6.13
C GLN A 120 -0.22 4.83 -5.55
N SER A 121 0.03 6.11 -5.26
CA SER A 121 1.32 6.53 -4.68
C SER A 121 1.56 5.98 -3.27
N MET A 122 0.51 5.86 -2.47
CA MET A 122 0.59 5.47 -1.06
C MET A 122 0.55 3.95 -0.86
N ILE A 123 -0.39 3.29 -1.53
CA ILE A 123 -0.74 1.88 -1.32
C ILE A 123 -0.26 1.00 -2.48
N GLN A 124 0.16 1.59 -3.61
CA GLN A 124 0.58 0.86 -4.82
C GLN A 124 -0.51 -0.08 -5.38
N LEU A 125 -1.77 0.29 -5.17
CA LEU A 125 -2.95 -0.43 -5.66
C LEU A 125 -3.88 0.54 -6.39
N ALA A 126 -4.59 0.01 -7.39
CA ALA A 126 -5.71 0.73 -7.97
C ALA A 126 -6.82 0.90 -6.91
N PRO A 127 -7.53 2.05 -6.86
CA PRO A 127 -8.58 2.30 -5.86
C PRO A 127 -9.66 1.22 -5.80
N GLY A 128 -10.08 0.68 -6.94
CA GLY A 128 -11.08 -0.39 -6.99
C GLY A 128 -10.57 -1.69 -6.36
N ASP A 129 -9.31 -2.03 -6.60
CA ASP A 129 -8.68 -3.22 -6.00
C ASP A 129 -8.45 -3.02 -4.51
N PHE A 130 -8.10 -1.81 -4.09
CA PHE A 130 -7.97 -1.44 -2.69
C PHE A 130 -9.29 -1.62 -1.93
N ILE A 131 -10.41 -1.06 -2.43
CA ILE A 131 -11.74 -1.23 -1.80
C ILE A 131 -12.11 -2.71 -1.71
N ARG A 132 -11.91 -3.47 -2.80
CA ARG A 132 -12.22 -4.90 -2.85
C ARG A 132 -11.41 -5.70 -1.83
N ARG A 133 -10.10 -5.44 -1.75
CA ARG A 133 -9.20 -6.06 -0.76
C ARG A 133 -9.60 -5.74 0.67
N TYR A 134 -9.96 -4.49 0.92
CA TYR A 134 -10.43 -4.05 2.23
C TYR A 134 -11.70 -4.82 2.66
N ARG A 135 -12.68 -4.94 1.76
CA ARG A 135 -13.90 -5.74 2.00
C ARG A 135 -13.61 -7.20 2.28
N ILE A 136 -12.72 -7.82 1.52
CA ILE A 136 -12.35 -9.24 1.72
C ILE A 136 -11.66 -9.46 3.06
N ARG A 137 -10.81 -8.51 3.50
CA ARG A 137 -10.20 -8.55 4.83
C ARG A 137 -11.24 -8.50 5.94
N LYS A 138 -12.22 -7.59 5.84
CA LYS A 138 -13.33 -7.51 6.80
C LYS A 138 -14.23 -8.75 6.76
N ALA A 139 -14.51 -9.28 5.57
CA ALA A 139 -15.24 -10.53 5.41
C ALA A 139 -14.54 -11.70 6.13
N ALA A 140 -13.21 -11.77 6.06
CA ALA A 140 -12.44 -12.77 6.78
C ALA A 140 -12.55 -12.63 8.31
N GLU A 141 -12.52 -11.41 8.84
CA GLU A 141 -12.76 -11.16 10.28
C GLU A 141 -14.16 -11.66 10.70
N LEU A 142 -15.18 -11.41 9.87
CA LEU A 142 -16.55 -11.90 10.12
C LEU A 142 -16.66 -13.43 10.08
N LEU A 143 -15.99 -14.07 9.12
CA LEU A 143 -15.97 -15.54 9.05
C LEU A 143 -15.30 -16.15 10.29
N GLN A 144 -14.21 -15.56 10.76
CA GLN A 144 -13.55 -15.98 12.00
C GLN A 144 -14.42 -15.76 13.24
N ALA A 145 -15.27 -14.73 13.23
CA ALA A 145 -16.28 -14.51 14.27
C ALA A 145 -17.46 -15.50 14.21
N GLY A 146 -17.49 -16.40 13.21
CA GLY A 146 -18.50 -17.46 13.10
C GLY A 146 -19.70 -17.11 12.22
N HIS A 147 -19.67 -15.97 11.51
CA HIS A 147 -20.71 -15.66 10.52
C HIS A 147 -20.69 -16.66 9.36
N ASN A 148 -21.86 -16.98 8.83
CA ASN A 148 -21.93 -17.87 7.65
C ASN A 148 -21.54 -17.12 6.36
N VAL A 149 -21.29 -17.86 5.28
CA VAL A 149 -20.80 -17.31 4.00
C VAL A 149 -21.77 -16.29 3.37
N ALA A 150 -23.08 -16.54 3.46
CA ALA A 150 -24.08 -15.66 2.87
C ALA A 150 -24.19 -14.35 3.65
N GLU A 151 -24.29 -14.45 4.97
CA GLU A 151 -24.33 -13.29 5.89
C GLU A 151 -23.05 -12.46 5.79
N THR A 152 -21.88 -13.11 5.74
CA THR A 152 -20.60 -12.44 5.54
C THR A 152 -20.58 -11.66 4.23
N ALA A 153 -21.10 -12.24 3.14
CA ALA A 153 -21.13 -11.57 1.84
C ALA A 153 -21.96 -10.28 1.92
N ASP A 154 -23.12 -10.33 2.57
CA ASP A 154 -23.99 -9.18 2.74
C ASP A 154 -23.33 -8.11 3.63
N LEU A 155 -22.82 -8.50 4.79
CA LEU A 155 -22.15 -7.59 5.74
C LEU A 155 -20.86 -6.96 5.18
N ALA A 156 -20.18 -7.63 4.25
CA ALA A 156 -19.00 -7.10 3.56
C ALA A 156 -19.32 -6.34 2.27
N GLY A 157 -20.62 -6.13 1.96
CA GLY A 157 -21.09 -5.33 0.84
C GLY A 157 -20.96 -6.00 -0.53
N PHE A 158 -21.04 -7.32 -0.59
CA PHE A 158 -21.13 -8.06 -1.86
C PHE A 158 -22.59 -8.33 -2.21
N SER A 159 -23.06 -7.79 -3.35
CA SER A 159 -24.46 -7.98 -3.78
C SER A 159 -24.86 -9.44 -4.07
N LYS A 160 -23.89 -10.34 -4.24
CA LYS A 160 -24.12 -11.76 -4.53
C LYS A 160 -23.08 -12.63 -3.81
N PRO A 161 -23.49 -13.63 -3.01
CA PRO A 161 -22.58 -14.57 -2.36
C PRO A 161 -21.67 -15.31 -3.35
N SER A 162 -22.15 -15.64 -4.55
CA SER A 162 -21.34 -16.30 -5.59
C SER A 162 -20.16 -15.44 -6.08
N HIS A 163 -20.36 -14.12 -6.19
CA HIS A 163 -19.29 -13.19 -6.53
C HIS A 163 -18.32 -13.04 -5.35
N PHE A 164 -18.82 -13.00 -4.11
CA PHE A 164 -17.98 -13.01 -2.91
C PHE A 164 -17.04 -14.22 -2.89
N THR A 165 -17.56 -15.45 -3.03
CA THR A 165 -16.75 -16.68 -3.00
C THR A 165 -15.68 -16.69 -4.10
N THR A 166 -16.02 -16.21 -5.30
CA THR A 166 -15.06 -16.10 -6.42
C THR A 166 -13.94 -15.11 -6.13
N VAL A 167 -14.26 -14.00 -5.46
CA VAL A 167 -13.27 -13.00 -5.10
C VAL A 167 -12.41 -13.53 -3.94
N LEU A 168 -13.03 -14.10 -2.91
CA LEU A 168 -12.35 -14.69 -1.75
C LEU A 168 -11.35 -15.77 -2.17
N SER A 169 -11.73 -16.69 -3.06
CA SER A 169 -10.85 -17.77 -3.53
C SER A 169 -9.58 -17.27 -4.22
N ARG A 170 -9.64 -16.13 -4.92
CA ARG A 170 -8.47 -15.48 -5.53
C ARG A 170 -7.52 -14.89 -4.50
N PHE A 171 -8.02 -14.51 -3.33
CA PHE A 171 -7.21 -13.95 -2.24
C PHE A 171 -6.63 -15.03 -1.32
N THR A 172 -7.26 -16.20 -1.24
CA THR A 172 -6.80 -17.34 -0.42
C THR A 172 -5.87 -18.27 -1.19
N SER A 173 -5.99 -18.34 -2.52
CA SER A 173 -5.08 -19.11 -3.36
C SER A 173 -3.67 -18.50 -3.29
N LYS A 174 -2.69 -19.28 -2.80
CA LYS A 174 -1.28 -18.86 -2.77
C LYS A 174 -0.87 -18.34 -4.16
N PRO A 175 -0.18 -17.18 -4.26
CA PRO A 175 0.40 -16.76 -5.52
C PRO A 175 1.36 -17.85 -5.98
N GLN A 176 1.11 -18.45 -7.15
CA GLN A 176 2.08 -19.39 -7.71
C GLN A 176 3.39 -18.62 -7.96
N PRO A 177 4.54 -19.16 -7.52
CA PRO A 177 5.82 -18.57 -7.88
C PRO A 177 5.94 -18.67 -9.40
N ASN A 178 6.07 -17.53 -10.08
CA ASN A 178 6.39 -17.50 -11.50
C ASN A 178 7.67 -18.33 -11.71
N LEU A 179 7.56 -19.34 -12.57
CA LEU A 179 8.68 -20.11 -13.13
C LEU A 179 9.61 -19.22 -13.95
#